data_AF-A0A9D8XDI9-F1
#
_entry.id   AF-A0A9D8XDI9-F1
#
_cell.length_a   1.000
_cell.length_b   1.000
_cell.length_c   1.000
_cell.angle_alpha   90.00
_cell.angle_beta   90.00
_cell.angle_gamma   90.00
#
_symmetry.space_group_name_H-M   'P 1'
#
loop_
_entity.id
_entity.type
_entity.pdbx_description
1 polymer ?
#
loop_
_entity_poly.entity_id
_entity_poly.type
_entity_poly.pdbx_seq_one_letter_code
_entity_poly.pdbx_strand_id
1 'polypeptide(L)'
;LVSKLVDYNQMGEFPADISAREVVSSCIRDPQLVEMIFCPLMYYGSARQQDMDFNQFSIMFRSIFLEGFARPWEGVRILLKTLVDRFRKAGGELRLKTGVKRLLMDSARTVCGVVLEDGTELRAKTVLSSAGQRETLRMCEEYLDDKSVMEQCKPGELGFVETISVLDRQPKNFGHEDTIVFFNDSEKFDYRKPDDFCDLRSGVICSPNNFAYSEPLKEGVIRITALANYERWNSLPKDEYAAKKKEWYTKITETASRMIPDFRPYMIDSDMFTPKTVYRFTGHENGAIYGAPVKNYSGTMPFKNLFVCGTDQGMVGIIGAIISGITVVNRYLLGE
;
A
#
# COMPACT_ATOMS: atom_id res chain seq x y z
N LEU A 1 4.84 -26.28 5.15
CA LEU A 1 4.38 -24.88 4.98
C LEU A 1 3.14 -24.81 4.09
N VAL A 2 3.21 -25.25 2.82
CA VAL A 2 2.10 -25.13 1.84
C VAL A 2 0.76 -25.68 2.35
N SER A 3 0.77 -26.84 3.02
CA SER A 3 -0.44 -27.45 3.59
C SER A 3 -1.08 -26.67 4.74
N LYS A 4 -0.37 -25.69 5.32
CA LYS A 4 -0.87 -24.81 6.39
C LYS A 4 -1.35 -23.45 5.87
N LEU A 5 -1.20 -23.16 4.58
CA LEU A 5 -1.59 -21.88 4.01
C LEU A 5 -3.11 -21.75 4.00
N VAL A 6 -3.61 -20.65 4.55
CA VAL A 6 -5.04 -20.31 4.53
C VAL A 6 -5.52 -20.16 3.08
N ASP A 7 -6.68 -20.72 2.75
CA ASP A 7 -7.32 -20.54 1.44
C ASP A 7 -8.08 -19.20 1.39
N TYR A 8 -8.29 -18.66 0.19
CA TYR A 8 -9.04 -17.42 -0.03
C TYR A 8 -10.46 -17.50 0.55
N ASN A 9 -11.07 -18.69 0.55
CA ASN A 9 -12.41 -18.93 1.10
C ASN A 9 -12.45 -18.99 2.64
N GLN A 10 -11.30 -19.16 3.30
CA GLN A 10 -11.17 -19.27 4.76
C GLN A 10 -10.75 -17.94 5.41
N MET A 11 -10.78 -16.85 4.63
CA MET A 11 -10.37 -15.54 5.13
C MET A 11 -11.29 -15.03 6.24
N GLY A 12 -10.68 -14.60 7.35
CA GLY A 12 -11.40 -14.11 8.53
C GLY A 12 -11.85 -15.21 9.49
N GLU A 13 -11.60 -16.50 9.17
CA GLU A 13 -11.86 -17.62 10.08
C GLU A 13 -10.75 -17.83 11.12
N PHE A 14 -9.56 -17.28 10.87
CA PHE A 14 -8.41 -17.33 11.78
C PHE A 14 -8.22 -16.01 12.53
N PRO A 15 -7.74 -16.05 13.79
CA PRO A 15 -7.42 -14.85 14.55
C PRO A 15 -6.51 -13.89 13.78
N ALA A 16 -6.84 -12.60 13.81
CA ALA A 16 -6.19 -11.52 13.05
C ALA A 16 -4.74 -11.17 13.48
N ASP A 17 -4.13 -11.96 14.35
CA ASP A 17 -2.88 -11.62 15.03
C ASP A 17 -1.90 -12.80 15.15
N ILE A 18 -2.04 -13.83 14.31
CA ILE A 18 -1.08 -14.93 14.30
C ILE A 18 0.20 -14.46 13.60
N SER A 19 1.33 -14.56 14.29
CA SER A 19 2.65 -14.29 13.71
C SER A 19 2.94 -15.25 12.55
N ALA A 20 3.13 -14.70 11.36
CA ALA A 20 3.56 -15.51 10.22
C ALA A 20 4.96 -16.09 10.45
N ARG A 21 5.88 -15.30 11.01
CA ARG A 21 7.26 -15.75 11.27
C ARG A 21 7.29 -16.93 12.23
N GLU A 22 6.49 -16.94 13.30
CA GLU A 22 6.40 -18.08 14.21
C GLU A 22 5.89 -19.34 13.49
N VAL A 23 4.81 -19.22 12.71
CA VAL A 23 4.24 -20.36 11.97
C VAL A 23 5.23 -20.90 10.94
N VAL A 24 5.88 -20.02 10.17
CA VAL A 24 6.85 -20.42 9.14
C VAL A 24 8.08 -21.06 9.78
N SER A 25 8.61 -20.49 10.87
CA SER A 25 9.78 -21.03 11.59
C SER A 25 9.48 -22.37 12.27
N SER A 26 8.21 -22.66 12.62
CA SER A 26 7.81 -24.00 13.07
C SER A 26 7.87 -25.06 11.96
N CYS A 27 7.91 -24.63 10.69
CA CYS A 27 7.89 -25.50 9.52
C CYS A 27 9.23 -25.57 8.78
N ILE A 28 10.03 -24.50 8.82
CA ILE A 28 11.28 -24.34 8.07
C ILE A 28 12.40 -24.09 9.08
N ARG A 29 13.44 -24.94 9.05
CA ARG A 29 14.57 -24.88 9.98
C ARG A 29 15.71 -23.99 9.50
N ASP A 30 15.82 -23.77 8.19
CA ASP A 30 16.85 -22.91 7.61
C ASP A 30 16.44 -21.43 7.78
N PRO A 31 17.16 -20.66 8.62
CA PRO A 31 16.81 -19.27 8.89
C PRO A 31 16.97 -18.38 7.64
N GLN A 32 17.93 -18.68 6.76
CA GLN A 32 18.12 -17.90 5.53
C GLN A 32 16.94 -18.08 4.58
N LEU A 33 16.44 -19.31 4.44
CA LEU A 33 15.24 -19.57 3.63
C LEU A 33 14.00 -18.84 4.19
N VAL A 34 13.88 -18.73 5.52
CA VAL A 34 12.81 -17.93 6.13
C VAL A 34 12.93 -16.47 5.68
N GLU A 35 14.09 -15.84 5.82
CA GLU A 35 14.27 -14.44 5.40
C GLU A 35 14.04 -14.25 3.89
N MET A 36 14.48 -15.19 3.05
CA MET A 36 14.23 -15.17 1.60
C MET A 36 12.74 -15.23 1.26
N ILE A 37 11.94 -15.98 2.03
CA ILE A 37 10.49 -16.04 1.84
C ILE A 37 9.83 -14.73 2.30
N PHE A 38 10.27 -14.15 3.41
CA PHE A 38 9.64 -12.93 3.95
C PHE A 38 9.95 -11.67 3.14
N CYS A 39 11.15 -11.57 2.54
CA CYS A 39 11.55 -10.41 1.75
C CYS A 39 10.51 -9.99 0.69
N PRO A 40 10.11 -10.84 -0.28
CA PRO A 40 9.13 -10.46 -1.29
C PRO A 40 7.74 -10.16 -0.71
N LEU A 41 7.29 -10.99 0.24
CA LEU A 41 5.92 -10.92 0.77
C LEU A 41 5.69 -9.65 1.60
N MET A 42 6.69 -9.22 2.37
CA MET A 42 6.55 -8.01 3.19
C MET A 42 6.58 -6.74 2.33
N TYR A 43 7.40 -6.67 1.27
CA TYR A 43 7.39 -5.51 0.35
C TYR A 43 6.05 -5.34 -0.38
N TYR A 44 5.33 -6.43 -0.67
CA TYR A 44 4.07 -6.40 -1.43
C TYR A 44 2.80 -6.41 -0.59
N GLY A 45 2.89 -6.62 0.74
CA GLY A 45 1.66 -6.73 1.52
C GLY A 45 1.78 -6.71 3.04
N SER A 46 2.82 -6.12 3.63
CA SER A 46 2.87 -5.95 5.09
C SER A 46 2.73 -4.49 5.53
N ALA A 47 1.80 -4.25 6.45
CA ALA A 47 1.72 -3.00 7.23
C ALA A 47 2.46 -3.09 8.57
N ARG A 48 2.99 -4.27 8.92
CA ARG A 48 3.62 -4.57 10.20
C ARG A 48 5.14 -4.60 10.05
N GLN A 49 5.84 -3.98 11.00
CA GLN A 49 7.29 -4.05 11.07
C GLN A 49 7.72 -5.44 11.56
N GLN A 50 8.84 -5.95 11.04
CA GLN A 50 9.48 -7.21 11.43
C GLN A 50 8.66 -8.48 11.21
N ASP A 51 7.35 -8.43 11.03
CA ASP A 51 6.49 -9.60 10.86
C ASP A 51 5.25 -9.25 10.02
N MET A 52 4.42 -10.24 9.72
CA MET A 52 3.13 -10.05 9.09
C MET A 52 2.08 -11.00 9.70
N ASP A 53 0.80 -10.64 9.58
CA ASP A 53 -0.28 -11.55 9.94
C ASP A 53 -0.25 -12.80 9.05
N PHE A 54 -0.50 -13.98 9.63
CA PHE A 54 -0.41 -15.25 8.91
C PHE A 54 -1.46 -15.42 7.80
N ASN A 55 -2.65 -14.81 7.92
CA ASN A 55 -3.61 -14.80 6.81
C ASN A 55 -3.04 -13.97 5.66
N GLN A 56 -2.52 -12.78 5.97
CA GLN A 56 -1.89 -11.92 4.97
C GLN A 56 -0.66 -12.58 4.33
N PHE A 57 0.15 -13.30 5.12
CA PHE A 57 1.24 -14.14 4.61
C PHE A 57 0.72 -15.18 3.62
N SER A 58 -0.34 -15.89 3.97
CA SER A 58 -0.91 -16.94 3.13
C SER A 58 -1.39 -16.41 1.79
N ILE A 59 -2.05 -15.24 1.79
CA ILE A 59 -2.51 -14.56 0.58
C ILE A 59 -1.33 -14.14 -0.29
N MET A 60 -0.33 -13.46 0.29
CA MET A 60 0.83 -13.00 -0.47
C MET A 60 1.67 -14.17 -0.97
N PHE A 61 1.81 -15.25 -0.20
CA PHE A 61 2.53 -16.44 -0.62
C PHE A 61 1.87 -17.07 -1.85
N ARG A 62 0.54 -17.25 -1.82
CA ARG A 62 -0.20 -17.79 -2.97
C ARG A 62 -0.06 -16.87 -4.19
N SER A 63 -0.31 -15.58 -4.01
CA SER A 63 -0.25 -14.60 -5.09
C SER A 63 1.15 -14.51 -5.73
N ILE A 64 2.22 -14.47 -4.93
CA ILE A 64 3.58 -14.26 -5.44
C ILE A 64 4.23 -15.56 -5.92
N PHE A 65 4.13 -16.66 -5.15
CA PHE A 65 4.87 -17.88 -5.45
C PHE A 65 4.07 -18.92 -6.23
N LEU A 66 2.73 -18.89 -6.21
CA LEU A 66 1.90 -19.88 -6.91
C LEU A 66 1.20 -19.31 -8.16
N GLU A 67 0.83 -18.02 -8.14
CA GLU A 67 0.05 -17.40 -9.21
C GLU A 67 0.88 -16.44 -10.09
N GLY A 68 1.83 -15.73 -9.48
CA GLY A 68 2.71 -14.79 -10.16
C GLY A 68 2.12 -13.38 -10.31
N PHE A 69 2.91 -12.49 -10.91
CA PHE A 69 2.54 -11.09 -11.08
C PHE A 69 1.88 -10.84 -12.44
N ALA A 70 0.85 -10.00 -12.44
CA ALA A 70 0.21 -9.50 -13.65
C ALA A 70 0.18 -7.97 -13.67
N ARG A 71 0.44 -7.39 -14.84
CA ARG A 71 0.38 -5.95 -15.05
C ARG A 71 -0.28 -5.68 -16.41
N PRO A 72 -1.39 -4.92 -16.48
CA PRO A 72 -1.97 -4.53 -17.77
C PRO A 72 -0.94 -3.77 -18.62
N TRP A 73 -0.96 -3.97 -19.94
CA TRP A 73 -0.03 -3.32 -20.87
C TRP A 73 -0.10 -1.79 -20.76
N GLU A 74 -1.30 -1.22 -20.71
CA GLU A 74 -1.55 0.22 -20.50
C GLU A 74 -1.32 0.69 -19.04
N GLY A 75 -0.87 -0.21 -18.17
CA GLY A 75 -0.75 0.01 -16.72
C GLY A 75 -2.11 0.06 -16.00
N VAL A 76 -2.06 0.34 -14.70
CA VAL A 76 -3.25 0.27 -13.82
C VAL A 76 -4.35 1.30 -14.13
N ARG A 77 -4.05 2.32 -14.92
CA ARG A 77 -5.01 3.38 -15.28
C ARG A 77 -6.24 2.84 -16.02
N ILE A 78 -6.08 1.78 -16.82
CA ILE A 78 -7.20 1.17 -17.53
C ILE A 78 -8.25 0.62 -16.56
N LEU A 79 -7.80 -0.07 -15.50
CA LEU A 79 -8.68 -0.60 -14.46
C LEU A 79 -9.45 0.52 -13.76
N LEU A 80 -8.76 1.60 -13.37
CA LEU A 80 -9.39 2.75 -12.71
C LEU A 80 -10.42 3.44 -13.62
N LYS A 81 -10.09 3.62 -14.91
CA LYS A 81 -11.01 4.19 -15.89
C LYS A 81 -12.28 3.34 -16.02
N THR A 82 -12.13 2.02 -16.15
CA THR A 82 -13.26 1.09 -16.23
C THR A 82 -14.16 1.18 -14.99
N LEU A 83 -13.58 1.24 -13.78
CA LEU A 83 -14.35 1.36 -12.54
C LEU A 83 -15.10 2.70 -12.45
N VAL A 84 -14.44 3.82 -12.77
CA VAL A 84 -15.04 5.16 -12.77
C VAL A 84 -16.17 5.26 -13.80
N ASP A 85 -15.96 4.72 -15.00
CA ASP A 85 -16.98 4.72 -16.05
C ASP A 85 -18.20 3.90 -15.64
N ARG A 86 -18.00 2.74 -15.00
CA ARG A 86 -19.11 1.93 -14.47
C ARG A 86 -19.84 2.63 -13.33
N PHE A 87 -19.11 3.25 -12.41
CA PHE A 87 -19.68 4.01 -11.28
C PHE A 87 -20.58 5.16 -11.78
N ARG A 88 -20.11 5.95 -12.74
CA ARG A 88 -20.90 7.03 -13.36
C ARG A 88 -22.12 6.52 -14.09
N LYS A 89 -22.00 5.43 -14.87
CA LYS A 89 -23.13 4.80 -15.56
C LYS A 89 -24.19 4.25 -14.60
N ALA A 90 -23.81 3.92 -13.36
CA ALA A 90 -24.73 3.51 -12.31
C ALA A 90 -25.36 4.71 -11.56
N GLY A 91 -25.10 5.96 -11.99
CA GLY A 91 -25.62 7.18 -11.37
C GLY A 91 -24.71 7.77 -10.29
N GLY A 92 -23.51 7.22 -10.09
CA GLY A 92 -22.54 7.72 -9.13
C GLY A 92 -21.92 9.07 -9.53
N GLU A 93 -21.82 9.99 -8.58
CA GLU A 93 -21.14 11.27 -8.77
C GLU A 93 -19.71 11.21 -8.21
N LEU A 94 -18.71 11.55 -9.04
CA LEU A 94 -17.31 11.62 -8.64
C LEU A 94 -16.85 13.08 -8.58
N ARG A 95 -16.58 13.58 -7.37
CA ARG A 95 -16.00 14.90 -7.13
C ARG A 95 -14.51 14.78 -6.80
N LEU A 96 -13.66 15.43 -7.60
CA LEU A 96 -12.21 15.47 -7.40
C LEU A 96 -11.82 16.82 -6.79
N LYS A 97 -10.70 16.84 -6.04
CA LYS A 97 -10.24 18.04 -5.31
C LYS A 97 -11.28 18.54 -4.32
N THR A 98 -11.98 17.62 -3.66
CA THR A 98 -13.09 17.88 -2.75
C THR A 98 -12.86 17.08 -1.47
N GLY A 99 -11.86 17.49 -0.68
CA GLY A 99 -11.52 16.82 0.58
C GLY A 99 -12.66 16.91 1.59
N VAL A 100 -12.87 15.84 2.36
CA VAL A 100 -13.79 15.82 3.51
C VAL A 100 -13.02 16.29 4.74
N LYS A 101 -13.50 17.35 5.37
CA LYS A 101 -12.88 17.94 6.58
C LYS A 101 -13.36 17.26 7.86
N ARG A 102 -14.67 17.01 7.98
CA ARG A 102 -15.28 16.33 9.14
C ARG A 102 -16.64 15.72 8.79
N LEU A 103 -17.09 14.77 9.60
CA LEU A 103 -18.45 14.21 9.53
C LEU A 103 -19.43 15.10 10.28
N LEU A 104 -20.69 15.07 9.84
CA LEU A 104 -21.81 15.71 10.54
C LEU A 104 -22.63 14.63 11.25
N MET A 105 -22.94 14.86 12.53
CA MET A 105 -23.81 13.99 13.33
C MET A 105 -25.11 14.72 13.66
N ASP A 106 -26.21 13.97 13.76
CA ASP A 106 -27.47 14.46 14.31
C ASP A 106 -27.50 14.38 15.85
N SER A 107 -28.61 14.80 16.46
CA SER A 107 -28.81 14.75 17.91
C SER A 107 -28.81 13.33 18.49
N ALA A 108 -29.06 12.32 17.66
CA ALA A 108 -29.02 10.91 18.03
C ALA A 108 -27.64 10.26 17.73
N ARG A 109 -26.62 11.07 17.42
CA ARG A 109 -25.25 10.64 17.08
C ARG A 109 -25.20 9.69 15.89
N THR A 110 -26.08 9.90 14.92
CA THR A 110 -26.06 9.21 13.62
C THR A 110 -25.43 10.13 12.58
N VAL A 111 -24.59 9.58 11.69
CA VAL A 111 -23.99 10.38 10.62
C VAL A 111 -25.10 10.89 9.69
N CYS A 112 -25.17 12.18 9.47
CA CYS A 112 -26.17 12.81 8.59
C CYS A 112 -25.56 13.57 7.41
N GLY A 113 -24.22 13.58 7.29
CA GLY A 113 -23.51 14.27 6.22
C GLY A 113 -22.02 14.43 6.45
N VAL A 114 -21.39 15.23 5.60
CA VAL A 114 -19.99 15.61 5.66
C VAL A 114 -19.83 17.10 5.42
N VAL A 115 -18.79 17.69 6.01
CA VAL A 115 -18.31 19.04 5.69
C VAL A 115 -17.06 18.93 4.85
N LEU A 116 -17.05 19.61 3.71
CA LEU A 116 -15.92 19.68 2.79
C LEU A 116 -14.87 20.70 3.27
N GLU A 117 -13.66 20.63 2.72
CA GLU A 117 -12.57 21.57 3.05
C GLU A 117 -12.92 23.04 2.78
N ASP A 118 -13.78 23.31 1.79
CA ASP A 118 -14.29 24.65 1.45
C ASP A 118 -15.45 25.12 2.35
N GLY A 119 -15.89 24.29 3.29
CA GLY A 119 -17.00 24.58 4.21
C GLY A 119 -18.39 24.14 3.70
N THR A 120 -18.50 23.64 2.47
CA THR A 120 -19.76 23.11 1.93
C THR A 120 -20.22 21.89 2.73
N GLU A 121 -21.51 21.83 3.06
CA GLU A 121 -22.12 20.66 3.70
C GLU A 121 -22.84 19.78 2.67
N LEU A 122 -22.58 18.48 2.71
CA LEU A 122 -23.30 17.47 1.92
C LEU A 122 -24.04 16.54 2.86
N ARG A 123 -25.34 16.29 2.59
CA ARG A 123 -26.16 15.35 3.37
C ARG A 123 -25.97 13.92 2.89
N ALA A 124 -25.89 12.98 3.81
CA ALA A 124 -25.75 11.56 3.53
C ALA A 124 -26.50 10.74 4.59
N LYS A 125 -27.12 9.63 4.16
CA LYS A 125 -27.74 8.66 5.07
C LYS A 125 -26.74 7.66 5.65
N THR A 126 -25.65 7.43 4.91
CA THR A 126 -24.60 6.46 5.24
C THR A 126 -23.28 6.96 4.70
N VAL A 127 -22.18 6.71 5.41
CA VAL A 127 -20.83 7.02 4.95
C VAL A 127 -19.99 5.75 4.91
N LEU A 128 -19.44 5.46 3.73
CA LEU A 128 -18.45 4.43 3.50
C LEU A 128 -17.11 5.12 3.23
N SER A 129 -16.19 5.06 4.18
CA SER A 129 -14.91 5.76 4.11
C SER A 129 -13.79 4.84 3.65
N SER A 130 -13.08 5.25 2.59
CA SER A 130 -11.83 4.65 2.15
C SER A 130 -10.60 5.48 2.55
N ALA A 131 -10.74 6.44 3.48
CA ALA A 131 -9.65 7.33 3.89
C ALA A 131 -8.63 6.66 4.83
N GLY A 132 -8.96 5.47 5.36
CA GLY A 132 -8.25 4.83 6.45
C GLY A 132 -9.04 4.94 7.77
N GLN A 133 -8.82 4.00 8.68
CA GLN A 133 -9.58 3.91 9.92
C GLN A 133 -9.27 5.11 10.82
N ARG A 134 -7.98 5.42 10.99
CA ARG A 134 -7.52 6.54 11.83
C ARG A 134 -7.94 7.89 11.26
N GLU A 135 -7.78 8.06 9.95
CA GLU A 135 -8.19 9.28 9.24
C GLU A 135 -9.70 9.50 9.36
N THR A 136 -10.50 8.43 9.26
CA THR A 136 -11.96 8.51 9.43
C THR A 136 -12.34 8.86 10.86
N LEU A 137 -11.69 8.26 11.87
CA LEU A 137 -11.94 8.60 13.27
C LEU A 137 -11.61 10.06 13.57
N ARG A 138 -10.54 10.60 12.96
CA ARG A 138 -10.19 12.02 13.08
C ARG A 138 -11.29 12.94 12.56
N MET A 139 -11.98 12.54 11.48
CA MET A 139 -13.10 13.31 10.92
C MET A 139 -14.35 13.34 11.82
N CYS A 140 -14.46 12.43 12.79
CA CYS A 140 -15.58 12.38 13.75
C CYS A 140 -15.13 12.44 15.20
N GLU A 141 -13.88 12.87 15.46
CA GLU A 141 -13.27 12.82 16.77
C GLU A 141 -14.12 13.54 17.81
N GLU A 142 -14.67 14.71 17.48
CA GLU A 142 -15.51 15.53 18.39
C GLU A 142 -16.73 14.79 18.95
N TYR A 143 -17.18 13.72 18.28
CA TYR A 143 -18.36 12.94 18.65
C TYR A 143 -18.04 11.62 19.36
N LEU A 144 -16.75 11.25 19.48
CA LEU A 144 -16.33 10.01 20.14
C LEU A 144 -16.51 10.13 21.67
N ASP A 145 -17.24 9.19 22.26
CA ASP A 145 -17.36 9.06 23.72
C ASP A 145 -16.06 8.60 24.36
N ASP A 146 -15.43 7.60 23.74
CA ASP A 146 -14.15 7.05 24.17
C ASP A 146 -13.06 7.48 23.20
N LYS A 147 -12.20 8.40 23.66
CA LYS A 147 -11.04 8.88 22.90
C LYS A 147 -9.92 7.84 22.80
N SER A 148 -9.91 6.81 23.66
CA SER A 148 -8.91 5.75 23.61
C SER A 148 -8.93 4.98 22.28
N VAL A 149 -10.06 4.97 21.58
CA VAL A 149 -10.20 4.39 20.23
C VAL A 149 -9.19 5.01 19.24
N MET A 150 -8.89 6.31 19.36
CA MET A 150 -7.87 6.98 18.55
C MET A 150 -6.45 6.52 18.88
N GLU A 151 -6.18 6.23 20.17
CA GLU A 151 -4.86 5.78 20.64
C GLU A 151 -4.60 4.32 20.24
N GLN A 152 -5.64 3.49 20.26
CA GLN A 152 -5.60 2.10 19.82
C GLN A 152 -5.42 1.99 18.30
N CYS A 153 -6.03 2.90 17.53
CA CYS A 153 -5.87 2.97 16.08
C CYS A 153 -4.56 3.66 15.70
N LYS A 154 -3.43 2.97 15.89
CA LYS A 154 -2.10 3.46 15.53
C LYS A 154 -1.95 3.58 14.00
N PRO A 155 -1.32 4.64 13.50
CA PRO A 155 -1.02 4.76 12.08
C PRO A 155 0.01 3.71 11.66
N GLY A 156 0.05 3.38 10.37
CA GLY A 156 1.18 2.65 9.80
C GLY A 156 2.47 3.47 9.94
N GLU A 157 3.61 2.79 10.12
CA GLU A 157 4.92 3.45 10.24
C GLU A 157 5.83 3.22 9.03
N LEU A 158 5.45 2.31 8.14
CA LEU A 158 6.25 1.93 6.98
C LEU A 158 5.96 2.86 5.82
N GLY A 159 6.91 3.75 5.55
CA GLY A 159 6.96 4.55 4.33
C GLY A 159 7.81 3.88 3.26
N PHE A 160 7.58 4.26 2.01
CA PHE A 160 8.39 3.84 0.87
C PHE A 160 8.78 5.03 0.01
N VAL A 161 9.96 4.91 -0.59
CA VAL A 161 10.33 5.66 -1.78
C VAL A 161 10.28 4.74 -2.98
N GLU A 162 10.05 5.31 -4.15
CA GLU A 162 10.29 4.60 -5.40
C GLU A 162 10.96 5.54 -6.39
N THR A 163 12.07 5.08 -6.98
CA THR A 163 12.69 5.73 -8.13
C THR A 163 12.08 5.18 -9.42
N ILE A 164 11.96 6.02 -10.43
CA ILE A 164 11.50 5.67 -11.77
C ILE A 164 12.57 6.18 -12.72
N SER A 165 13.11 5.30 -13.53
CA SER A 165 14.16 5.61 -14.52
C SER A 165 13.62 5.25 -15.89
N VAL A 166 13.52 6.22 -16.78
CA VAL A 166 13.12 6.02 -18.18
C VAL A 166 14.39 5.90 -19.02
N LEU A 167 14.45 4.90 -19.89
CA LEU A 167 15.64 4.53 -20.64
C LEU A 167 15.42 4.69 -22.15
N ASP A 168 16.51 4.96 -22.88
CA ASP A 168 16.54 5.03 -24.35
C ASP A 168 16.36 3.67 -25.04
N ARG A 169 16.38 2.57 -24.27
CA ARG A 169 16.35 1.19 -24.77
C ARG A 169 15.65 0.25 -23.80
N GLN A 170 15.24 -0.91 -24.32
CA GLN A 170 14.63 -1.96 -23.52
C GLN A 170 15.65 -2.59 -22.54
N PRO A 171 15.25 -2.97 -21.32
CA PRO A 171 16.12 -3.63 -20.34
C PRO A 171 16.85 -4.87 -20.84
N LYS A 172 16.19 -5.69 -21.66
CA LYS A 172 16.80 -6.86 -22.30
C LYS A 172 17.98 -6.51 -23.21
N ASN A 173 18.03 -5.30 -23.78
CA ASN A 173 19.10 -4.88 -24.70
C ASN A 173 20.42 -4.55 -23.98
N PHE A 174 20.45 -4.56 -22.65
CA PHE A 174 21.67 -4.51 -21.85
C PHE A 174 21.79 -5.70 -20.89
N GLY A 175 21.03 -6.78 -21.15
CA GLY A 175 21.15 -8.06 -20.44
C GLY A 175 20.31 -8.19 -19.16
N HIS A 176 19.30 -7.34 -18.93
CA HIS A 176 18.38 -7.50 -17.79
C HIS A 176 17.04 -8.13 -18.23
N GLU A 177 16.82 -9.39 -17.87
CA GLU A 177 15.62 -10.16 -18.25
C GLU A 177 14.59 -10.34 -17.13
N ASP A 178 14.98 -10.14 -15.87
CA ASP A 178 14.08 -10.31 -14.73
C ASP A 178 12.98 -9.24 -14.70
N THR A 179 11.78 -9.62 -14.29
CA THR A 179 10.68 -8.66 -14.11
C THR A 179 10.72 -7.99 -12.75
N ILE A 180 10.99 -8.77 -11.71
CA ILE A 180 11.03 -8.31 -10.32
C ILE A 180 12.19 -9.00 -9.62
N VAL A 181 13.12 -8.22 -9.08
CA VAL A 181 14.21 -8.69 -8.24
C VAL A 181 13.99 -8.15 -6.84
N PHE A 182 13.81 -9.06 -5.90
CA PHE A 182 13.82 -8.75 -4.47
C PHE A 182 15.24 -8.98 -3.96
N PHE A 183 15.78 -8.01 -3.23
CA PHE A 183 17.12 -8.13 -2.68
C PHE A 183 17.14 -7.79 -1.20
N ASN A 184 18.08 -8.41 -0.50
CA ASN A 184 18.45 -8.14 0.86
C ASN A 184 19.95 -8.47 1.00
N ASP A 185 20.76 -7.48 1.39
CA ASP A 185 22.22 -7.57 1.49
C ASP A 185 22.71 -7.91 2.91
N SER A 186 21.78 -8.18 3.82
CA SER A 186 22.02 -8.44 5.24
C SER A 186 21.64 -9.87 5.61
N GLU A 187 22.27 -10.46 6.63
CA GLU A 187 21.95 -11.83 7.06
C GLU A 187 20.49 -11.97 7.53
N LYS A 188 19.97 -10.93 8.19
CA LYS A 188 18.57 -10.84 8.60
C LYS A 188 17.85 -9.76 7.79
N PHE A 189 16.65 -10.08 7.32
CA PHE A 189 15.81 -9.12 6.63
C PHE A 189 15.13 -8.18 7.64
N ASP A 190 15.68 -6.97 7.76
CA ASP A 190 15.26 -5.95 8.71
C ASP A 190 14.16 -5.04 8.12
N TYR A 191 12.91 -5.50 8.15
CA TYR A 191 11.77 -4.76 7.61
C TYR A 191 11.17 -3.82 8.65
N ARG A 192 11.68 -2.59 8.73
CA ARG A 192 11.21 -1.55 9.65
C ARG A 192 11.33 -0.15 9.07
N LYS A 193 10.74 0.83 9.75
CA LYS A 193 11.00 2.24 9.49
C LYS A 193 12.52 2.49 9.67
N PRO A 194 13.23 3.00 8.64
CA PRO A 194 14.66 3.21 8.73
C PRO A 194 15.00 4.37 9.66
N ASP A 195 16.20 4.30 10.25
CA ASP A 195 16.70 5.38 11.11
C ASP A 195 17.17 6.60 10.30
N ASP A 196 17.59 6.39 9.04
CA ASP A 196 17.89 7.42 8.04
C ASP A 196 16.70 7.59 7.05
N PHE A 197 16.81 8.43 6.02
CA PHE A 197 15.72 8.69 5.06
C PHE A 197 15.23 7.43 4.34
N CYS A 198 16.14 6.53 3.95
CA CYS A 198 15.81 5.27 3.31
C CYS A 198 16.71 4.14 3.82
N ASP A 199 16.23 2.90 3.69
CA ASP A 199 17.05 1.70 3.86
C ASP A 199 17.57 1.21 2.51
N LEU A 200 18.87 1.00 2.38
CA LEU A 200 19.48 0.47 1.15
C LEU A 200 19.77 -1.03 1.23
N ARG A 201 19.59 -1.64 2.39
CA ARG A 201 19.93 -3.05 2.60
C ARG A 201 19.00 -3.99 1.86
N SER A 202 17.74 -3.60 1.69
CA SER A 202 16.73 -4.38 0.99
C SER A 202 15.85 -3.51 0.10
N GLY A 203 15.21 -4.14 -0.88
CA GLY A 203 14.37 -3.43 -1.83
C GLY A 203 13.79 -4.30 -2.92
N VAL A 204 13.07 -3.62 -3.82
CA VAL A 204 12.46 -4.23 -5.01
C VAL A 204 12.95 -3.49 -6.23
N ILE A 205 13.48 -4.21 -7.21
CA ILE A 205 13.78 -3.70 -8.55
C ILE A 205 12.71 -4.27 -9.48
N CYS A 206 11.95 -3.40 -10.15
CA CYS A 206 10.89 -3.79 -11.07
C CYS A 206 11.20 -3.27 -12.46
N SER A 207 11.25 -4.18 -13.43
CA SER A 207 11.31 -3.87 -14.85
C SER A 207 9.96 -4.21 -15.50
N PRO A 208 9.04 -3.23 -15.64
CA PRO A 208 7.73 -3.50 -16.21
C PRO A 208 7.80 -3.95 -17.68
N ASN A 209 8.90 -3.68 -18.38
CA ASN A 209 9.15 -4.13 -19.75
C ASN A 209 9.24 -5.66 -19.88
N ASN A 210 9.60 -6.35 -18.80
CA ASN A 210 9.89 -7.77 -18.81
C ASN A 210 8.67 -8.65 -18.50
N PHE A 211 7.49 -8.06 -18.21
CA PHE A 211 6.24 -8.79 -18.21
C PHE A 211 5.94 -9.40 -19.59
N ALA A 212 5.20 -10.50 -19.61
CA ALA A 212 4.80 -11.18 -20.84
C ALA A 212 3.74 -10.36 -21.60
N TYR A 213 4.18 -9.51 -22.51
CA TYR A 213 3.35 -8.73 -23.42
C TYR A 213 3.44 -9.22 -24.86
N SER A 214 2.36 -9.05 -25.62
CA SER A 214 2.37 -9.26 -27.07
C SER A 214 3.24 -8.23 -27.80
N GLU A 215 3.32 -7.03 -27.26
CA GLU A 215 4.14 -5.94 -27.78
C GLU A 215 4.94 -5.30 -26.65
N PRO A 216 6.23 -4.95 -26.88
CA PRO A 216 7.04 -4.31 -25.86
C PRO A 216 6.46 -2.93 -25.49
N LEU A 217 6.73 -2.49 -24.25
CA LEU A 217 6.45 -1.11 -23.88
C LEU A 217 7.34 -0.17 -24.71
N LYS A 218 6.85 1.04 -24.99
CA LYS A 218 7.52 2.01 -25.87
C LYS A 218 8.90 2.41 -25.35
N GLU A 219 8.99 2.87 -24.11
CA GLU A 219 10.25 3.21 -23.44
C GLU A 219 10.74 2.08 -22.53
N GLY A 220 12.05 2.02 -22.27
CA GLY A 220 12.60 1.19 -21.20
C GLY A 220 12.34 1.80 -19.84
N VAL A 221 12.01 0.99 -18.84
CA VAL A 221 11.74 1.49 -17.49
C VAL A 221 12.37 0.56 -16.44
N ILE A 222 13.03 1.17 -15.45
CA ILE A 222 13.48 0.50 -14.22
C ILE A 222 12.93 1.29 -13.04
N ARG A 223 12.26 0.59 -12.12
CA ARG A 223 11.71 1.16 -10.89
C ARG A 223 12.36 0.49 -9.68
N ILE A 224 12.74 1.27 -8.68
CA ILE A 224 13.38 0.72 -7.47
C ILE A 224 12.65 1.25 -6.24
N THR A 225 12.11 0.33 -5.44
CA THR A 225 11.43 0.64 -4.18
C THR A 225 12.34 0.33 -3.00
N ALA A 226 12.38 1.24 -2.03
CA ALA A 226 13.09 1.10 -0.76
C ALA A 226 12.22 1.57 0.42
N LEU A 227 12.47 1.02 1.60
CA LEU A 227 11.86 1.50 2.84
C LEU A 227 12.31 2.93 3.13
N ALA A 228 11.43 3.74 3.71
CA ALA A 228 11.66 5.15 3.91
C ALA A 228 11.05 5.69 5.22
N ASN A 229 11.73 6.68 5.79
CA ASN A 229 11.33 7.35 7.03
C ASN A 229 10.50 8.59 6.72
N TYR A 230 9.19 8.54 7.02
CA TYR A 230 8.29 9.65 6.73
C TYR A 230 8.69 10.94 7.47
N GLU A 231 9.01 10.86 8.75
CA GLU A 231 9.28 12.06 9.56
C GLU A 231 10.46 12.86 9.00
N ARG A 232 11.54 12.18 8.59
CA ARG A 232 12.69 12.80 7.94
C ARG A 232 12.33 13.45 6.61
N TRP A 233 11.59 12.75 5.74
CA TRP A 233 11.16 13.32 4.46
C TRP A 233 10.20 14.50 4.65
N ASN A 234 9.33 14.43 5.66
CA ASN A 234 8.33 15.44 5.93
C ASN A 234 8.95 16.71 6.53
N SER A 235 9.96 16.57 7.39
CA SER A 235 10.64 17.68 8.06
C SER A 235 11.49 18.57 7.13
N LEU A 236 11.79 18.10 5.91
CA LEU A 236 12.58 18.89 4.96
C LEU A 236 11.83 20.13 4.47
N PRO A 237 12.50 21.30 4.47
CA PRO A 237 12.06 22.47 3.72
C PRO A 237 11.91 22.15 2.24
N LYS A 238 11.04 22.90 1.55
CA LYS A 238 10.73 22.66 0.13
C LYS A 238 11.98 22.70 -0.77
N ASP A 239 12.90 23.63 -0.49
CA ASP A 239 14.08 23.85 -1.32
C ASP A 239 15.14 22.74 -1.12
N GLU A 240 15.21 22.15 0.08
CA GLU A 240 16.09 21.03 0.39
C GLU A 240 15.52 19.68 -0.09
N TYR A 241 14.19 19.55 -0.12
CA TYR A 241 13.51 18.31 -0.49
C TYR A 241 13.88 17.82 -1.91
N ALA A 242 13.99 18.73 -2.88
CA ALA A 242 14.37 18.37 -4.25
C ALA A 242 15.82 17.87 -4.33
N ALA A 243 16.76 18.56 -3.65
CA ALA A 243 18.15 18.13 -3.58
C ALA A 243 18.29 16.77 -2.86
N LYS A 244 17.56 16.57 -1.76
CA LYS A 244 17.57 15.31 -1.01
C LYS A 244 16.99 14.15 -1.81
N LYS A 245 15.93 14.38 -2.60
CA LYS A 245 15.42 13.39 -3.57
C LYS A 245 16.51 12.99 -4.56
N LYS A 246 17.24 13.94 -5.14
CA LYS A 246 18.31 13.65 -6.10
C LYS A 246 19.44 12.84 -5.46
N GLU A 247 19.85 13.20 -4.24
CA GLU A 247 20.85 12.46 -3.49
C GLU A 247 20.43 11.00 -3.25
N TRP A 248 19.23 10.77 -2.74
CA TRP A 248 18.74 9.42 -2.46
C TRP A 248 18.42 8.62 -3.72
N TYR A 249 17.97 9.28 -4.78
CA TYR A 249 17.85 8.66 -6.10
C TYR A 249 19.19 8.06 -6.54
N THR A 250 20.29 8.81 -6.44
CA THR A 250 21.63 8.32 -6.79
C THR A 250 22.03 7.12 -5.93
N LYS A 251 21.87 7.21 -4.60
CA LYS A 251 22.20 6.11 -3.67
C LYS A 251 21.41 4.84 -3.95
N ILE A 252 20.10 4.97 -4.23
CA ILE A 252 19.21 3.83 -4.50
C ILE A 252 19.56 3.18 -5.85
N THR A 253 19.80 3.99 -6.89
CA THR A 253 20.18 3.45 -8.21
C THR A 253 21.57 2.82 -8.20
N GLU A 254 22.53 3.38 -7.46
CA GLU A 254 23.84 2.76 -7.21
C GLU A 254 23.74 1.39 -6.53
N THR A 255 22.84 1.26 -5.56
CA THR A 255 22.59 0.00 -4.86
C THR A 255 21.98 -1.03 -5.82
N ALA A 256 21.00 -0.63 -6.62
CA ALA A 256 20.35 -1.50 -7.59
C ALA A 256 21.32 -2.00 -8.68
N SER A 257 22.25 -1.15 -9.16
CA SER A 257 23.27 -1.54 -10.15
C SER A 257 24.29 -2.58 -9.63
N ARG A 258 24.26 -2.92 -8.33
CA ARG A 258 25.01 -4.09 -7.80
C ARG A 258 24.27 -5.40 -7.98
N MET A 259 22.94 -5.34 -8.16
CA MET A 259 22.04 -6.49 -8.25
C MET A 259 21.62 -6.79 -9.69
N ILE A 260 21.60 -5.77 -10.55
CA ILE A 260 21.25 -5.87 -11.97
C ILE A 260 22.32 -5.16 -12.82
N PRO A 261 22.40 -5.44 -14.15
CA PRO A 261 23.26 -4.69 -15.04
C PRO A 261 23.04 -3.18 -14.96
N ASP A 262 24.12 -2.41 -15.05
CA ASP A 262 24.07 -0.96 -14.83
C ASP A 262 23.27 -0.23 -15.93
N PHE A 263 22.09 0.24 -15.59
CA PHE A 263 21.16 0.91 -16.51
C PHE A 263 21.38 2.42 -16.60
N ARG A 264 22.14 3.01 -15.66
CA ARG A 264 22.30 4.47 -15.51
C ARG A 264 22.82 5.17 -16.78
N PRO A 265 23.74 4.59 -17.57
CA PRO A 265 24.18 5.19 -18.83
C PRO A 265 23.09 5.35 -19.90
N TYR A 266 21.96 4.65 -19.76
CA TYR A 266 20.86 4.64 -20.72
C TYR A 266 19.68 5.51 -20.31
N MET A 267 19.76 6.17 -19.15
CA MET A 267 18.68 6.98 -18.61
C MET A 267 18.49 8.27 -19.42
N ILE A 268 17.24 8.53 -19.81
CA ILE A 268 16.82 9.75 -20.51
C ILE A 268 15.91 10.63 -19.65
N ASP A 269 15.26 10.06 -18.63
CA ASP A 269 14.46 10.80 -17.66
C ASP A 269 14.37 10.04 -16.33
N SER A 270 14.01 10.74 -15.27
CA SER A 270 13.86 10.16 -13.94
C SER A 270 12.85 10.90 -13.06
N ASP A 271 12.18 10.16 -12.19
CA ASP A 271 11.43 10.72 -11.07
C ASP A 271 11.60 9.84 -9.81
N MET A 272 11.13 10.34 -8.68
CA MET A 272 11.09 9.62 -7.43
C MET A 272 9.89 10.09 -6.61
N PHE A 273 9.15 9.18 -5.98
CA PHE A 273 8.22 9.58 -4.92
C PHE A 273 8.77 9.23 -3.54
N THR A 274 8.25 9.90 -2.51
CA THR A 274 8.59 9.64 -1.10
C THR A 274 7.31 9.45 -0.29
N PRO A 275 7.40 9.05 1.00
CA PRO A 275 6.23 8.98 1.87
C PRO A 275 5.46 10.31 1.99
N LYS A 276 6.14 11.46 1.82
CA LYS A 276 5.49 12.78 1.75
C LYS A 276 4.56 12.91 0.54
N THR A 277 4.96 12.34 -0.59
CA THR A 277 4.12 12.25 -1.79
C THR A 277 2.91 11.34 -1.54
N VAL A 278 3.11 10.18 -0.91
CA VAL A 278 2.03 9.25 -0.56
C VAL A 278 1.00 9.94 0.34
N TYR A 279 1.44 10.59 1.42
CA TYR A 279 0.57 11.35 2.32
C TYR A 279 -0.24 12.42 1.56
N ARG A 280 0.41 13.18 0.67
CA ARG A 280 -0.25 14.23 -0.13
C ARG A 280 -1.43 13.70 -0.96
N PHE A 281 -1.30 12.49 -1.55
CA PHE A 281 -2.31 11.95 -2.46
C PHE A 281 -3.35 11.06 -1.79
N THR A 282 -3.02 10.46 -0.64
CA THR A 282 -3.89 9.48 0.02
C THR A 282 -4.45 9.95 1.35
N GLY A 283 -3.81 10.92 2.00
CA GLY A 283 -4.16 11.35 3.36
C GLY A 283 -3.71 10.40 4.47
N HIS A 284 -3.19 9.21 4.14
CA HIS A 284 -2.74 8.23 5.12
C HIS A 284 -1.56 8.77 5.92
N GLU A 285 -1.74 8.82 7.25
CA GLU A 285 -0.72 9.25 8.20
C GLU A 285 0.59 8.48 7.99
N ASN A 286 1.70 9.19 8.15
CA ASN A 286 3.05 8.72 7.83
C ASN A 286 3.28 8.27 6.37
N GLY A 287 2.36 8.55 5.44
CA GLY A 287 2.49 8.08 4.06
C GLY A 287 2.50 6.55 3.97
N ALA A 288 1.80 5.87 4.87
CA ALA A 288 1.75 4.41 4.95
C ALA A 288 0.89 3.83 3.81
N ILE A 289 1.53 3.22 2.80
CA ILE A 289 0.83 2.66 1.62
C ILE A 289 -0.07 1.47 1.97
N TYR A 290 0.25 0.74 3.04
CA TYR A 290 -0.51 -0.40 3.53
C TYR A 290 -1.40 -0.05 4.73
N GLY A 291 -1.56 1.25 5.04
CA GLY A 291 -2.42 1.74 6.10
C GLY A 291 -2.03 1.24 7.51
N ALA A 292 -3.01 1.09 8.39
CA ALA A 292 -2.79 0.71 9.78
C ALA A 292 -2.32 -0.76 9.93
N PRO A 293 -1.44 -1.07 10.91
CA PRO A 293 -0.96 -2.44 11.15
C PRO A 293 -2.03 -3.36 11.76
N VAL A 294 -2.99 -2.77 12.48
CA VAL A 294 -4.16 -3.47 13.03
C VAL A 294 -5.33 -3.20 12.09
N LYS A 295 -5.92 -4.28 11.57
CA LYS A 295 -6.98 -4.22 10.57
C LYS A 295 -8.36 -4.33 11.22
N ASN A 296 -9.35 -3.65 10.64
CA ASN A 296 -10.74 -3.72 11.07
C ASN A 296 -11.58 -4.58 10.11
N TYR A 297 -11.47 -5.91 10.24
CA TYR A 297 -12.19 -6.88 9.40
C TYR A 297 -13.71 -6.72 9.40
N SER A 298 -14.29 -6.16 10.47
CA SER A 298 -15.71 -5.86 10.50
C SER A 298 -16.09 -4.72 9.54
N GLY A 299 -15.20 -3.75 9.33
CA GLY A 299 -15.49 -2.48 8.66
C GLY A 299 -16.39 -1.53 9.45
N THR A 300 -16.87 -1.92 10.64
CA THR A 300 -17.74 -1.06 11.47
C THR A 300 -16.92 0.00 12.21
N MET A 301 -17.52 1.18 12.35
CA MET A 301 -16.97 2.28 13.14
C MET A 301 -17.87 2.54 14.36
N PRO A 302 -17.47 3.40 15.32
CA PRO A 302 -18.27 3.68 16.52
C PRO A 302 -19.68 4.24 16.27
N PHE A 303 -20.03 4.58 15.03
CA PHE A 303 -21.34 5.11 14.64
C PHE A 303 -22.03 4.14 13.67
N LYS A 304 -23.33 3.87 13.92
CA LYS A 304 -24.10 2.79 13.28
C LYS A 304 -24.05 2.77 11.74
N ASN A 305 -24.04 3.94 11.12
CA ASN A 305 -24.07 4.13 9.67
C ASN A 305 -22.75 4.69 9.11
N LEU A 306 -21.65 4.47 9.83
CA LEU A 306 -20.29 4.77 9.39
C LEU A 306 -19.50 3.48 9.26
N PHE A 307 -18.92 3.28 8.08
CA PHE A 307 -18.12 2.10 7.78
C PHE A 307 -16.79 2.50 7.15
N VAL A 308 -15.76 1.69 7.36
CA VAL A 308 -14.46 1.79 6.69
C VAL A 308 -14.32 0.65 5.67
N CYS A 309 -13.77 0.95 4.50
CA CYS A 309 -13.36 -0.02 3.50
C CYS A 309 -11.96 0.29 2.95
N GLY A 310 -11.46 -0.60 2.11
CA GLY A 310 -10.11 -0.53 1.58
C GLY A 310 -9.09 -1.17 2.50
N THR A 311 -7.85 -0.68 2.43
CA THR A 311 -6.67 -1.30 3.05
C THR A 311 -6.78 -1.53 4.56
N ASP A 312 -7.45 -0.63 5.28
CA ASP A 312 -7.57 -0.72 6.75
C ASP A 312 -8.68 -1.66 7.20
N GLN A 313 -9.63 -1.98 6.34
CA GLN A 313 -10.64 -2.99 6.65
C GLN A 313 -10.03 -4.40 6.64
N GLY A 314 -8.95 -4.67 5.89
CA GLY A 314 -8.16 -5.88 6.15
C GLY A 314 -7.45 -6.53 4.98
N MET A 315 -7.77 -6.16 3.74
CA MET A 315 -7.05 -6.67 2.57
C MET A 315 -6.26 -5.54 1.91
N VAL A 316 -4.99 -5.81 1.62
CA VAL A 316 -4.06 -4.83 1.03
C VAL A 316 -3.97 -4.96 -0.49
N GLY A 317 -3.46 -3.91 -1.14
CA GLY A 317 -3.29 -3.88 -2.59
C GLY A 317 -4.58 -3.63 -3.36
N ILE A 318 -4.47 -3.55 -4.69
CA ILE A 318 -5.57 -3.14 -5.58
C ILE A 318 -6.78 -4.07 -5.44
N ILE A 319 -6.56 -5.39 -5.52
CA ILE A 319 -7.62 -6.39 -5.43
C ILE A 319 -8.22 -6.44 -4.02
N GLY A 320 -7.37 -6.39 -2.99
CA GLY A 320 -7.82 -6.36 -1.61
C GLY A 320 -8.73 -5.16 -1.30
N ALA A 321 -8.36 -3.98 -1.77
CA ALA A 321 -9.17 -2.78 -1.59
C ALA A 321 -10.52 -2.87 -2.32
N ILE A 322 -10.56 -3.47 -3.52
CA ILE A 322 -11.81 -3.69 -4.26
C ILE A 322 -12.72 -4.68 -3.51
N ILE A 323 -12.18 -5.83 -3.08
CA ILE A 323 -12.94 -6.85 -2.34
C ILE A 323 -13.45 -6.29 -1.02
N SER A 324 -12.66 -5.48 -0.35
CA SER A 324 -13.08 -4.79 0.88
C SER A 324 -14.32 -3.93 0.66
N GLY A 325 -14.33 -3.10 -0.39
CA GLY A 325 -15.51 -2.30 -0.75
C GLY A 325 -16.75 -3.15 -1.00
N ILE A 326 -16.61 -4.23 -1.79
CA ILE A 326 -17.70 -5.18 -2.06
C ILE A 326 -18.22 -5.82 -0.76
N THR A 327 -17.31 -6.26 0.11
CA THR A 327 -17.64 -6.95 1.37
C THR A 327 -18.46 -6.05 2.29
N VAL A 328 -18.01 -4.81 2.51
CA VAL A 328 -18.68 -3.87 3.41
C VAL A 328 -20.05 -3.44 2.85
N VAL A 329 -20.12 -3.17 1.54
CA VAL A 329 -21.39 -2.81 0.89
C VAL A 329 -22.40 -3.95 0.96
N ASN A 330 -22.00 -5.17 0.62
CA ASN A 330 -22.90 -6.33 0.67
C ASN A 330 -23.36 -6.63 2.10
N ARG A 331 -22.47 -6.52 3.09
CA ARG A 331 -22.80 -6.84 4.48
C ARG A 331 -23.74 -5.84 5.13
N TYR A 332 -23.59 -4.55 4.85
CA TYR A 332 -24.28 -3.49 5.62
C TYR A 332 -25.22 -2.60 4.82
N LEU A 333 -25.11 -2.56 3.49
CA LEU A 333 -25.89 -1.64 2.65
C LEU A 333 -26.86 -2.33 1.70
N LEU A 334 -26.53 -3.53 1.24
CA LEU A 334 -27.38 -4.32 0.32
C LEU A 334 -28.00 -5.55 0.98
N GLY A 335 -27.53 -5.94 2.17
CA GLY A 335 -28.06 -7.06 2.94
C GLY A 335 -29.29 -6.65 3.75
N GLU A 336 -30.38 -6.30 3.08
CA GLU A 336 -31.75 -6.29 3.63
C GLU A 336 -32.72 -6.93 2.63
#